data_AF-A0A7X5QAI6-F1
#
_entry.id   AF-A0A7X5QAI6-F1
#
_cell.length_a   1.000
_cell.length_b   1.000
_cell.length_c   1.000
_cell.angle_alpha   90.00
_cell.angle_beta   90.00
_cell.angle_gamma   90.00
#
_symmetry.space_group_name_H-M   'P 1'
#
loop_
_entity.id
_entity.type
_entity.pdbx_description
1 polymer ?
#
loop_
_entity_poly.entity_id
_entity_poly.type
_entity_poly.pdbx_seq_one_letter_code
_entity_poly.pdbx_strand_id
1 'polypeptide(L)'
;MKRVLLGLMLSTLSLSSWAVDGYKGVKFGSSIDDVINSKLCTYKKIENSVYNIKEVSSYVCYDLNFSGKKTTAIFTFIDNKFQRISIDVDPDTAYLMEALQHKYGRPSSRPDQDQIALSKTTGIPVSFGFDDDTIFVAKRYTNGNSSALLIYTTSHYEEKIRQLSTSNLSQDI
;
A
#
# COMPACT_ATOMS: atom_id res chain seq x y z
N MET A 1 -59.11 13.13 7.81
CA MET A 1 -58.04 12.32 8.43
C MET A 1 -57.92 11.00 7.71
N LYS A 2 -56.86 10.78 6.93
CA LYS A 2 -56.36 9.46 6.53
C LYS A 2 -54.91 9.65 6.06
N ARG A 3 -53.99 9.40 6.99
CA ARG A 3 -52.55 9.39 6.77
C ARG A 3 -52.23 8.10 6.02
N VAL A 4 -51.79 8.20 4.77
CA VAL A 4 -51.16 7.07 4.08
C VAL A 4 -49.67 7.23 4.30
N LEU A 5 -49.10 6.30 5.07
CA LEU A 5 -47.68 6.23 5.39
C LEU A 5 -46.86 6.15 4.08
N LEU A 6 -46.01 7.15 3.86
CA LEU A 6 -44.85 7.00 2.99
C LEU A 6 -43.90 6.00 3.66
N GLY A 7 -43.97 4.74 3.23
CA GLY A 7 -43.08 3.67 3.67
C GLY A 7 -41.65 3.94 3.21
N LEU A 8 -40.73 3.87 4.17
CA LEU A 8 -39.29 3.96 4.00
C LEU A 8 -38.80 2.92 2.98
N MET A 9 -38.23 3.38 1.85
CA MET A 9 -37.10 2.69 1.23
C MET A 9 -35.83 3.44 1.62
N LEU A 10 -35.36 3.22 2.84
CA LEU A 10 -33.93 3.39 3.13
C LEU A 10 -33.23 2.21 2.47
N SER A 11 -32.95 2.32 1.16
CA SER A 11 -31.93 1.51 0.53
C SER A 11 -30.62 1.89 1.21
N THR A 12 -30.24 1.11 2.22
CA THR A 12 -28.90 1.11 2.78
C THR A 12 -27.97 0.83 1.61
N LEU A 13 -27.39 1.90 1.05
CA LEU A 13 -26.17 1.80 0.29
C LEU A 13 -25.16 1.25 1.28
N SER A 14 -25.07 -0.08 1.36
CA SER A 14 -23.88 -0.76 1.80
C SER A 14 -22.80 -0.24 0.86
N LEU A 15 -22.12 0.83 1.29
CA LEU A 15 -20.82 1.19 0.77
C LEU A 15 -19.97 -0.03 1.08
N SER A 16 -19.96 -1.01 0.17
CA SER A 16 -18.89 -1.98 0.11
C SER A 16 -17.62 -1.14 0.16
N SER A 17 -16.74 -1.38 1.12
CA SER A 17 -15.39 -0.83 1.08
C SER A 17 -14.81 -1.31 -0.23
N TRP A 18 -14.79 -0.45 -1.24
CA TRP A 18 -14.00 -0.73 -2.43
C TRP A 18 -12.58 -0.55 -1.94
N ALA A 19 -11.85 -1.67 -1.82
CA ALA A 19 -10.41 -1.67 -1.67
C ALA A 19 -9.82 -0.58 -2.57
N VAL A 20 -8.85 0.17 -2.04
CA VAL A 20 -8.28 1.31 -2.76
C VAL A 20 -7.90 0.90 -4.18
N ASP A 21 -8.41 1.65 -5.15
CA ASP A 21 -8.26 1.33 -6.56
C ASP A 21 -6.98 1.93 -7.17
N GLY A 22 -6.12 2.55 -6.34
CA GLY A 22 -4.87 3.16 -6.77
C GLY A 22 -4.36 4.25 -5.82
N TYR A 23 -3.60 5.20 -6.37
CA TYR A 23 -3.01 6.31 -5.62
C TYR A 23 -3.02 7.62 -6.43
N LYS A 24 -3.56 8.70 -5.85
CA LYS A 24 -3.60 10.07 -6.41
C LYS A 24 -3.96 10.12 -7.92
N GLY A 25 -5.07 9.49 -8.29
CA GLY A 25 -5.60 9.52 -9.66
C GLY A 25 -4.99 8.50 -10.62
N VAL A 26 -3.98 7.74 -10.18
CA VAL A 26 -3.42 6.59 -10.92
C VAL A 26 -4.05 5.32 -10.38
N LYS A 27 -4.67 4.52 -11.25
CA LYS A 27 -5.34 3.28 -10.86
C LYS A 27 -4.40 2.08 -10.88
N PHE A 28 -4.60 1.15 -9.97
CA PHE A 28 -3.99 -0.17 -10.10
C PHE A 28 -4.43 -0.83 -11.41
N GLY A 29 -3.52 -1.55 -12.05
CA GLY A 29 -3.69 -2.07 -13.40
C GLY A 29 -3.35 -1.08 -14.53
N SER A 30 -3.08 0.19 -14.23
CA SER A 30 -2.54 1.14 -15.22
C SER A 30 -1.21 0.64 -15.80
N SER A 31 -0.94 1.00 -17.06
CA SER A 31 0.36 0.69 -17.69
C SER A 31 1.48 1.53 -17.07
N ILE A 32 2.73 1.12 -17.27
CA ILE A 32 3.91 1.91 -16.86
C ILE A 32 3.84 3.32 -17.44
N ASP A 33 3.46 3.47 -18.71
CA ASP A 33 3.37 4.77 -19.38
C ASP A 33 2.29 5.66 -18.76
N ASP A 34 1.13 5.10 -18.40
CA ASP A 34 0.08 5.86 -17.71
C ASP A 34 0.56 6.39 -16.36
N VAL A 35 1.29 5.56 -15.60
CA VAL A 35 1.86 5.99 -14.31
C VAL A 35 2.92 7.07 -14.51
N ILE A 36 3.82 6.93 -15.50
CA ILE A 36 4.84 7.95 -15.78
C ILE A 36 4.17 9.26 -16.22
N ASN A 37 3.16 9.19 -17.08
CA ASN A 37 2.45 10.34 -17.62
C ASN A 37 1.56 11.05 -16.59
N SER A 38 1.25 10.41 -15.45
CA SER A 38 0.54 11.06 -14.34
C SER A 38 1.32 12.20 -13.68
N LYS A 39 2.65 12.25 -13.88
CA LYS A 39 3.55 13.28 -13.34
C LYS A 39 3.46 13.46 -11.82
N LEU A 40 3.20 12.39 -11.08
CA LEU A 40 3.22 12.41 -9.61
C LEU A 40 4.60 12.79 -9.05
N CYS A 41 5.68 12.40 -9.75
CA CYS A 41 7.07 12.67 -9.40
C CYS A 41 8.00 12.39 -10.60
N THR A 42 9.32 12.55 -10.39
CA THR A 42 10.36 12.24 -11.39
C THR A 42 10.79 10.78 -11.27
N TYR A 43 10.28 9.94 -12.17
CA TYR A 43 10.52 8.49 -12.16
C TYR A 43 11.91 8.09 -12.67
N LYS A 44 12.53 7.13 -12.00
CA LYS A 44 13.77 6.44 -12.42
C LYS A 44 13.56 4.94 -12.33
N LYS A 45 13.84 4.22 -13.41
CA LYS A 45 13.76 2.75 -13.42
C LYS A 45 14.86 2.18 -12.52
N ILE A 46 14.52 1.18 -11.72
CA ILE A 46 15.49 0.37 -10.98
C ILE A 46 15.84 -0.83 -11.85
N GLU A 47 17.12 -1.02 -12.18
CA GLU A 47 17.57 -2.08 -13.11
C GLU A 47 17.23 -3.48 -12.57
N ASN A 48 17.47 -3.69 -11.28
CA ASN A 48 17.08 -4.89 -10.55
C ASN A 48 15.86 -4.52 -9.69
N SER A 49 14.69 -5.09 -10.02
CA SER A 49 13.46 -4.80 -9.26
C SER A 49 13.62 -5.17 -7.79
N VAL A 50 12.78 -4.62 -6.91
CA VAL A 50 12.86 -4.86 -5.46
C VAL A 50 12.87 -6.36 -5.10
N TYR A 51 12.33 -7.20 -5.98
CA TYR A 51 12.22 -8.64 -5.79
C TYR A 51 13.19 -9.47 -6.65
N ASN A 52 13.92 -8.86 -7.59
CA ASN A 52 14.73 -9.56 -8.59
C ASN A 52 13.96 -10.63 -9.39
N ILE A 53 12.67 -10.39 -9.63
CA ILE A 53 11.78 -11.27 -10.41
C ILE A 53 11.58 -10.63 -11.80
N LYS A 54 11.70 -11.42 -12.88
CA LYS A 54 11.61 -10.93 -14.27
C LYS A 54 10.29 -10.22 -14.59
N GLU A 55 9.18 -10.74 -14.08
CA GLU A 55 7.82 -10.22 -14.25
C GLU A 55 7.59 -8.93 -13.45
N VAL A 56 8.48 -8.63 -12.50
CA VAL A 56 8.38 -7.48 -11.61
C VAL A 56 9.33 -6.39 -12.03
N SER A 57 8.81 -5.18 -12.22
CA SER A 57 9.64 -3.99 -12.43
C SER A 57 9.31 -2.92 -11.40
N SER A 58 10.30 -2.07 -11.12
CA SER A 58 10.17 -1.02 -10.11
C SER A 58 10.72 0.30 -10.63
N TYR A 59 10.04 1.38 -10.27
CA TYR A 59 10.47 2.75 -10.52
C TYR A 59 10.54 3.48 -9.18
N VAL A 60 11.64 4.17 -8.93
CA VAL A 60 11.81 5.03 -7.77
C VAL A 60 11.65 6.49 -8.17
N CYS A 61 11.11 7.30 -7.28
CA CYS A 61 11.27 8.75 -7.34
C CYS A 61 11.64 9.29 -5.97
N TYR A 62 12.32 10.43 -5.94
CA TYR A 62 12.84 11.08 -4.72
C TYR A 62 12.12 12.39 -4.41
N ASP A 63 11.13 12.75 -5.22
CA ASP A 63 10.45 14.04 -5.22
C ASP A 63 8.93 13.90 -5.23
N LEU A 64 8.39 12.75 -4.77
CA LEU A 64 6.96 12.60 -4.56
C LEU A 64 6.48 13.63 -3.53
N ASN A 65 5.50 14.46 -3.90
CA ASN A 65 4.90 15.39 -2.96
C ASN A 65 3.93 14.65 -2.02
N PHE A 66 4.32 14.50 -0.75
CA PHE A 66 3.51 13.91 0.30
C PHE A 66 3.47 14.83 1.52
N SER A 67 2.27 15.22 1.96
CA SER A 67 2.07 16.18 3.06
C SER A 67 2.90 17.48 2.93
N GLY A 68 3.05 17.99 1.70
CA GLY A 68 3.80 19.22 1.41
C GLY A 68 5.32 19.05 1.41
N LYS A 69 5.85 17.82 1.55
CA LYS A 69 7.27 17.51 1.51
C LYS A 69 7.59 16.60 0.33
N LYS A 70 8.79 16.76 -0.23
CA LYS A 70 9.36 15.80 -1.20
C LYS A 70 9.82 14.56 -0.44
N THR A 71 9.34 13.40 -0.85
CA THR A 71 9.70 12.11 -0.26
C THR A 71 10.04 11.07 -1.32
N THR A 72 10.73 10.02 -0.89
CA THR A 72 11.01 8.86 -1.73
C THR A 72 9.76 7.99 -1.86
N ALA A 73 9.51 7.49 -3.06
CA ALA A 73 8.51 6.46 -3.28
C ALA A 73 8.98 5.45 -4.33
N ILE A 74 8.53 4.22 -4.18
CA ILE A 74 8.79 3.12 -5.10
C ILE A 74 7.45 2.63 -5.65
N PHE A 75 7.32 2.65 -6.97
CA PHE A 75 6.21 2.12 -7.73
C PHE A 75 6.61 0.75 -8.24
N THR A 76 5.80 -0.26 -7.95
CA THR A 76 6.02 -1.65 -8.37
C THR A 76 4.95 -2.10 -9.33
N PHE A 77 5.41 -2.75 -10.39
CA PHE A 77 4.60 -3.26 -11.48
C PHE A 77 4.82 -4.75 -11.58
N ILE A 78 3.75 -5.49 -11.83
CA ILE A 78 3.80 -6.92 -12.16
C ILE A 78 3.15 -7.09 -13.52
N ASP A 79 3.83 -7.75 -14.45
CA ASP A 79 3.38 -7.90 -15.84
C ASP A 79 3.10 -6.55 -16.52
N ASN A 80 3.94 -5.54 -16.25
CA ASN A 80 3.80 -4.16 -16.71
C ASN A 80 2.53 -3.43 -16.24
N LYS A 81 1.89 -3.93 -15.19
CA LYS A 81 0.68 -3.35 -14.59
C LYS A 81 1.00 -2.79 -13.20
N PHE A 82 0.58 -1.56 -12.92
CA PHE A 82 0.80 -0.93 -11.61
C PHE A 82 0.09 -1.72 -10.51
N GLN A 83 0.82 -2.11 -9.47
CA GLN A 83 0.28 -2.93 -8.38
C GLN A 83 0.45 -2.30 -7.00
N ARG A 84 1.54 -1.57 -6.78
CA ARG A 84 1.90 -1.07 -5.45
C ARG A 84 2.70 0.20 -5.51
N ILE A 85 2.43 1.13 -4.60
CA ILE A 85 3.34 2.21 -4.26
C ILE A 85 3.69 2.14 -2.78
N SER A 86 5.00 2.22 -2.49
CA SER A 86 5.54 2.35 -1.13
C SER A 86 6.14 3.74 -1.00
N ILE A 87 5.79 4.47 0.06
CA ILE A 87 6.18 5.85 0.29
C ILE A 87 6.93 5.92 1.61
N ASP A 88 8.14 6.50 1.60
CA ASP A 88 8.86 6.80 2.83
C ASP A 88 8.10 7.89 3.60
N VAL A 89 7.76 7.60 4.85
CA VAL A 89 7.07 8.54 5.74
C VAL A 89 7.83 8.72 7.05
N ASP A 90 7.49 9.78 7.78
CA ASP A 90 8.05 10.03 9.10
C ASP A 90 7.79 8.82 10.02
N PRO A 91 8.80 8.31 10.75
CA PRO A 91 8.60 7.23 11.70
C PRO A 91 7.63 7.58 12.83
N ASP A 92 7.50 8.87 13.18
CA ASP A 92 6.40 9.36 14.00
C ASP A 92 5.11 9.40 13.17
N THR A 93 4.40 8.29 13.26
CA THR A 93 3.25 7.94 12.43
C THR A 93 1.92 8.29 13.10
N ALA A 94 1.91 8.93 14.28
CA ALA A 94 0.68 9.17 15.03
C ALA A 94 -0.38 9.92 14.22
N TYR A 95 -0.01 11.07 13.64
CA TYR A 95 -0.91 11.87 12.79
C TYR A 95 -1.28 11.17 11.49
N LEU A 96 -0.36 10.39 10.90
CA LEU A 96 -0.66 9.59 9.71
C LEU A 96 -1.73 8.53 10.03
N MET A 97 -1.56 7.81 11.14
CA MET A 97 -2.50 6.79 11.59
C MET A 97 -3.88 7.39 11.89
N GLU A 98 -3.94 8.55 12.53
CA GLU A 98 -5.19 9.27 12.77
C GLU A 98 -5.88 9.67 11.45
N ALA A 99 -5.14 10.23 10.50
CA ALA A 99 -5.68 10.61 9.20
C ALA A 99 -6.18 9.40 8.39
N LEU A 100 -5.45 8.28 8.43
CA LEU A 100 -5.89 7.02 7.81
C LEU A 100 -7.14 6.48 8.49
N GLN A 101 -7.21 6.54 9.82
CA GLN A 101 -8.38 6.09 10.56
C GLN A 101 -9.61 6.96 10.27
N HIS A 102 -9.42 8.27 10.14
CA HIS A 102 -10.49 9.18 9.76
C HIS A 102 -11.02 8.88 8.34
N LYS A 103 -10.12 8.54 7.40
CA LYS A 103 -10.47 8.31 6.00
C LYS A 103 -11.05 6.91 5.73
N TYR A 104 -10.48 5.87 6.32
CA TYR A 104 -10.77 4.46 5.99
C TYR A 104 -11.39 3.68 7.17
N GLY A 105 -11.55 4.31 8.33
CA GLY A 105 -12.05 3.65 9.54
C GLY A 105 -10.94 2.94 10.32
N ARG A 106 -11.34 2.07 11.26
CA ARG A 106 -10.38 1.35 12.11
C ARG A 106 -9.50 0.42 11.26
N PRO A 107 -8.22 0.22 11.63
CA PRO A 107 -7.37 -0.77 10.97
C PRO A 107 -8.05 -2.14 10.85
N SER A 108 -7.99 -2.74 9.66
CA SER A 108 -8.46 -4.10 9.34
C SER A 108 -7.56 -5.16 9.97
N SER A 109 -6.26 -4.90 10.05
CA SER A 109 -5.27 -5.75 10.72
C SER A 109 -4.30 -4.94 11.56
N ARG A 110 -3.80 -5.55 12.63
CA ARG A 110 -2.83 -4.94 13.56
C ARG A 110 -1.86 -6.01 14.05
N PRO A 111 -0.60 -5.63 14.32
CA PRO A 111 0.34 -6.57 14.89
C PRO A 111 -0.05 -6.91 16.33
N ASP A 112 0.17 -8.16 16.73
CA ASP A 112 0.04 -8.55 18.14
C ASP A 112 1.25 -8.09 18.97
N GLN A 113 1.18 -8.29 20.29
CA GLN A 113 2.25 -7.85 21.20
C GLN A 113 3.58 -8.58 20.96
N ASP A 114 3.53 -9.86 20.58
CA ASP A 114 4.71 -10.68 20.35
C ASP A 114 5.42 -10.23 19.06
N GLN A 115 4.67 -9.91 18.01
CA GLN A 115 5.16 -9.32 16.77
C GLN A 115 5.82 -7.97 17.01
N ILE A 116 5.22 -7.11 17.84
CA ILE A 116 5.82 -5.82 18.23
C ILE A 116 7.12 -6.04 19.01
N ALA A 117 7.14 -6.97 19.96
CA ALA A 117 8.33 -7.29 20.74
C ALA A 117 9.46 -7.84 19.86
N LEU A 118 9.14 -8.76 18.96
CA LEU A 118 10.08 -9.35 18.00
C LEU A 118 10.62 -8.30 17.02
N SER A 119 9.79 -7.36 16.56
CA SER A 119 10.22 -6.27 15.68
C SER A 119 11.32 -5.42 16.30
N LYS A 120 11.23 -5.15 17.62
CA LYS A 120 12.23 -4.35 18.34
C LYS A 120 13.60 -5.03 18.44
N THR A 121 13.65 -6.37 18.42
CA THR A 121 14.89 -7.13 18.56
C THR A 121 15.46 -7.57 17.21
N THR A 122 14.61 -7.83 16.22
CA THR A 122 15.01 -8.38 14.91
C THR A 122 15.04 -7.34 13.79
N GLY A 123 14.34 -6.22 13.94
CA GLY A 123 14.10 -5.27 12.85
C GLY A 123 13.13 -5.77 11.78
N ILE A 124 12.42 -6.87 12.02
CA ILE A 124 11.31 -7.29 11.16
C ILE A 124 10.21 -6.21 11.26
N PRO A 125 9.74 -5.63 10.13
CA PRO A 125 8.70 -4.62 10.19
C PRO A 125 7.39 -5.17 10.75
N VAL A 126 6.65 -4.34 11.48
CA VAL A 126 5.26 -4.58 11.87
C VAL A 126 4.34 -3.65 11.10
N SER A 127 3.17 -4.13 10.72
CA SER A 127 2.27 -3.42 9.81
C SER A 127 0.88 -3.27 10.38
N PHE A 128 0.31 -2.07 10.25
CA PHE A 128 -1.11 -1.81 10.49
C PHE A 128 -1.81 -1.74 9.14
N GLY A 129 -2.78 -2.63 8.90
CA GLY A 129 -3.55 -2.67 7.67
C GLY A 129 -4.84 -1.86 7.78
N PHE A 130 -5.25 -1.22 6.69
CA PHE A 130 -6.52 -0.51 6.53
C PHE A 130 -7.15 -0.95 5.21
N ASP A 131 -8.45 -0.71 5.09
CA ASP A 131 -9.22 -0.94 3.87
C ASP A 131 -9.02 -2.36 3.31
N ASP A 132 -9.44 -3.35 4.10
CA ASP A 132 -9.31 -4.77 3.79
C ASP A 132 -7.87 -5.18 3.42
N ASP A 133 -6.90 -4.62 4.15
CA ASP A 133 -5.47 -4.88 4.00
C ASP A 133 -4.92 -4.52 2.60
N THR A 134 -5.38 -3.39 2.05
CA THR A 134 -4.85 -2.79 0.82
C THR A 134 -4.07 -1.50 1.04
N ILE A 135 -4.12 -0.97 2.27
CA ILE A 135 -3.25 0.11 2.74
C ILE A 135 -2.52 -0.34 3.99
N PHE A 136 -1.21 -0.15 4.06
CA PHE A 136 -0.41 -0.49 5.24
C PHE A 136 0.45 0.67 5.71
N VAL A 137 0.57 0.80 7.03
CA VAL A 137 1.68 1.52 7.66
C VAL A 137 2.63 0.49 8.24
N ALA A 138 3.75 0.25 7.55
CA ALA A 138 4.79 -0.69 7.97
C ALA A 138 5.89 0.06 8.72
N LYS A 139 6.20 -0.35 9.95
CA LYS A 139 7.21 0.27 10.81
C LYS A 139 8.32 -0.71 11.10
N ARG A 140 9.56 -0.27 10.95
CA ARG A 140 10.76 -1.02 11.33
C ARG A 140 11.47 -0.29 12.47
N TYR A 141 11.90 -1.05 13.46
CA TYR A 141 12.73 -0.58 14.56
C TYR A 141 14.08 -1.30 14.48
N THR A 142 15.20 -0.59 14.31
CA THR A 142 16.52 -1.23 14.19
C THR A 142 17.58 -0.38 14.88
N ASN A 143 18.19 -0.93 15.95
CA ASN A 143 19.32 -0.34 16.66
C ASN A 143 19.13 1.14 17.04
N GLY A 144 17.95 1.49 17.57
CA GLY A 144 17.61 2.88 17.96
C GLY A 144 17.11 3.76 16.82
N ASN A 145 17.20 3.31 15.57
CA ASN A 145 16.57 3.99 14.43
C ASN A 145 15.18 3.41 14.16
N SER A 146 14.30 4.25 13.66
CA SER A 146 12.98 3.83 13.19
C SER A 146 12.73 4.34 11.78
N SER A 147 12.08 3.53 10.98
CA SER A 147 11.58 3.92 9.66
C SER A 147 10.14 3.46 9.49
N ALA A 148 9.41 4.16 8.63
CA ALA A 148 8.05 3.83 8.31
C ALA A 148 7.80 3.95 6.81
N LEU A 149 6.99 3.04 6.29
CA LEU A 149 6.47 3.05 4.93
C LEU A 149 4.95 3.15 4.98
N LEU A 150 4.40 4.03 4.16
CA LEU A 150 3.00 3.99 3.77
C LEU A 150 2.89 3.25 2.44
N ILE A 151 2.11 2.18 2.41
CA ILE A 151 1.99 1.28 1.27
C ILE A 151 0.55 1.28 0.80
N TYR A 152 0.32 1.52 -0.48
CA TYR A 152 -0.95 1.26 -1.17
C TYR A 152 -0.73 0.12 -2.15
N THR A 153 -1.59 -0.89 -2.13
CA THR A 153 -1.38 -2.11 -2.91
C THR A 153 -2.69 -2.74 -3.38
N THR A 154 -2.63 -3.51 -4.45
CA THR A 154 -3.72 -4.41 -4.85
C THR A 154 -3.93 -5.52 -3.81
N SER A 155 -5.17 -6.00 -3.71
CA SER A 155 -5.49 -7.23 -2.99
C SER A 155 -4.66 -8.40 -3.55
N HIS A 156 -4.29 -9.36 -2.70
CA HIS A 156 -3.48 -10.54 -3.07
C HIS A 156 -2.08 -10.25 -3.64
N TYR A 157 -1.57 -9.02 -3.52
CA TYR A 157 -0.23 -8.68 -4.01
C TYR A 157 0.86 -9.64 -3.48
N GLU A 158 0.87 -9.91 -2.16
CA GLU A 158 1.88 -10.77 -1.55
C GLU A 158 1.76 -12.22 -2.04
N GLU A 159 0.54 -12.69 -2.29
CA GLU A 159 0.30 -13.99 -2.87
C GLU A 159 0.85 -14.08 -4.31
N LYS A 160 0.61 -13.05 -5.12
CA LYS A 160 1.13 -12.97 -6.50
C LYS A 160 2.65 -12.97 -6.52
N ILE A 161 3.31 -12.17 -5.67
CA ILE A 161 4.77 -12.18 -5.54
C ILE A 161 5.27 -13.57 -5.12
N ARG A 162 4.65 -14.19 -4.12
CA ARG A 162 5.05 -15.53 -3.65
C ARG A 162 4.93 -16.58 -4.77
N GLN A 163 3.84 -16.56 -5.53
CA GLN A 163 3.64 -17.48 -6.67
C GLN A 163 4.73 -17.31 -7.73
N LEU A 164 5.08 -16.07 -8.08
CA LEU A 164 6.15 -15.78 -9.03
C LEU A 164 7.52 -16.24 -8.51
N SER A 165 7.83 -15.97 -7.24
CA SER A 165 9.08 -16.43 -6.62
C SER A 165 9.20 -17.95 -6.61
N THR A 166 8.12 -18.67 -6.26
CA THR A 166 8.11 -20.14 -6.25
C THR A 166 8.22 -20.71 -7.67
N SER A 167 7.53 -20.11 -8.65
CA SER A 167 7.62 -20.53 -10.05
C SER A 167 9.03 -20.37 -10.59
N ASN A 168 9.72 -19.26 -10.30
CA ASN A 168 11.09 -19.05 -10.73
C ASN A 168 12.05 -20.05 -10.08
N LEU A 169 11.92 -20.28 -8.76
CA LEU A 169 12.72 -21.29 -8.08
C LEU A 169 12.51 -22.70 -8.67
N SER A 170 11.26 -23.07 -9.00
CA SER A 170 10.95 -24.38 -9.58
C SER A 170 11.50 -24.59 -11.00
N GLN A 171 11.91 -23.54 -11.70
CA GLN A 171 12.56 -23.66 -13.01
C GLN A 171 14.06 -23.95 -12.88
N ASP A 172 14.65 -23.68 -11.72
CA ASP A 172 16.08 -23.83 -11.43
C ASP A 172 16.41 -25.10 -10.63
N ILE A 173 15.41 -25.84 -10.13
CA ILE A 173 15.54 -27.14 -9.43
C ILE A 173 14.90 -28.28 -10.21
#